data_AF-A0A8B8KKU6-F1
#
_entry.id   AF-A0A8B8KKU6-F1
#
_cell.length_a   1.000
_cell.length_b   1.000
_cell.length_c   1.000
_cell.angle_alpha   90.00
_cell.angle_beta   90.00
_cell.angle_gamma   90.00
#
_symmetry.space_group_name_H-M   'P 1'
#
loop_
_entity.id
_entity.type
_entity.pdbx_description
1 polymer ?
#
loop_
_entity_poly.entity_id
_entity_poly.type
_entity_poly.pdbx_seq_one_letter_code
_entity_poly.pdbx_strand_id
1 'polypeptide(L)'
;MDRVVWNFKRFRSLLIVGSIAFPILVTVTLIPKNSIFEGFSNINALSGSAQNENENSSANVLNQGAQNATVQAGVENDHVIREPVVDKMLGDKDQNGTSGILEERAQTQAISDTGPKNQSFEDLKNDSSLSTTAISNDKLLDGLLVSTFDKASCLSRYQSHLYRKASPHKPSKYLISKLRNYEHIHRSCGPHTKSYNKIMTKGTQFRKIDAGTKCKYLVWTASNGLGNRMVTLAAAFLYAILTDRVLLVRFGTDMFGLFCEPFPNSSWLLPRNFPYWKNQKHIETFESMLMNNKANSSQDLLPTFLILNLQHSHDGRYNFFHCDQSQDLLQKIPVLILRSDQYFVPSLFMIPLFRQDLSEIFPEKDTVFHHLGRYLFHPSNEAWELISKFYEAHLAKANERIGLQIRIFNTHRSPHQTIINEIIACTLKHKLLPELDMQKPATSPLKQETSKAVLVASLYSEYGEKLRTMYMANTTVTREVIRFYQPSHEERQKSNNDMHNIKAWTEIYLLSLCDALITSPKSTFGYVAQSLGGLKPWILKRAYGDTIPNPPCQRAKSMEPCFHYPPKYGCRANSTIDFTSLFHHMKHCEDVNSGLRLVN
;
A
#
# COMPACT_ATOMS: atom_id res chain seq x y z
N MET A 1 4.06 59.45 -37.55
CA MET A 1 3.39 60.76 -37.70
C MET A 1 2.64 60.65 -39.01
N ASP A 2 1.32 60.40 -39.07
CA ASP A 2 0.27 60.95 -38.22
C ASP A 2 -0.92 59.99 -38.01
N ARG A 3 -1.51 60.09 -36.82
CA ARG A 3 -2.88 59.66 -36.46
C ARG A 3 -3.86 60.60 -37.19
N VAL A 4 -5.09 60.25 -37.51
CA VAL A 4 -6.22 60.16 -36.57
C VAL A 4 -7.45 59.60 -37.29
N VAL A 5 -8.17 58.78 -36.53
CA VAL A 5 -9.45 58.10 -36.75
C VAL A 5 -10.62 59.08 -36.91
N TRP A 6 -11.57 58.79 -37.80
CA TRP A 6 -13.00 58.97 -37.48
C TRP A 6 -13.91 57.99 -38.24
N ASN A 7 -14.69 57.24 -37.45
CA ASN A 7 -15.78 56.35 -37.85
C ASN A 7 -17.06 57.14 -38.12
N PHE A 8 -17.89 56.72 -39.08
CA PHE A 8 -19.20 56.09 -38.81
C PHE A 8 -20.06 55.87 -40.08
N LYS A 9 -20.67 54.67 -40.17
CA LYS A 9 -21.98 54.33 -40.82
C LYS A 9 -22.03 54.48 -42.36
N ARG A 10 -22.43 53.46 -43.16
CA ARG A 10 -23.71 52.72 -43.14
C ARG A 10 -23.71 51.70 -44.32
N PHE A 11 -24.48 50.60 -44.17
CA PHE A 11 -25.15 49.79 -45.23
C PHE A 11 -24.26 48.99 -46.20
N ARG A 12 -24.63 47.84 -46.79
CA ARG A 12 -25.64 46.78 -46.60
C ARG A 12 -25.26 45.76 -47.72
N SER A 13 -25.29 44.47 -47.42
CA SER A 13 -25.82 43.39 -48.28
C SER A 13 -25.30 43.17 -49.72
N LEU A 14 -24.75 41.95 -49.92
CA LEU A 14 -25.06 40.94 -50.97
C LEU A 14 -23.93 40.48 -51.92
N LEU A 15 -23.69 39.17 -51.83
CA LEU A 15 -23.64 38.15 -52.90
C LEU A 15 -22.32 37.83 -53.64
N ILE A 16 -22.00 36.53 -53.53
CA ILE A 16 -21.41 35.63 -54.55
C ILE A 16 -19.89 35.65 -54.68
N VAL A 17 -19.24 34.57 -54.20
CA VAL A 17 -18.37 33.60 -54.91
C VAL A 17 -18.08 32.52 -53.83
N GLY A 18 -18.44 31.24 -53.95
CA GLY A 18 -18.06 30.29 -55.01
C GLY A 18 -17.14 29.24 -54.37
N SER A 19 -17.72 28.08 -54.07
CA SER A 19 -17.12 26.91 -53.41
C SER A 19 -15.93 26.32 -54.18
N ILE A 20 -14.82 26.02 -53.49
CA ILE A 20 -13.93 24.90 -53.84
C ILE A 20 -13.59 24.13 -52.57
N ALA A 21 -13.80 22.83 -52.65
CA ALA A 21 -13.73 21.84 -51.59
C ALA A 21 -12.33 21.70 -50.97
N PHE A 22 -12.28 21.63 -49.64
CA PHE A 22 -11.16 21.07 -48.88
C PHE A 22 -11.60 19.69 -48.35
N PRO A 23 -10.86 18.60 -48.62
CA PRO A 23 -11.10 17.35 -47.93
C PRO A 23 -10.65 17.52 -46.47
N ILE A 24 -11.57 17.27 -45.54
CA ILE A 24 -11.29 17.20 -44.11
C ILE A 24 -10.34 16.03 -43.90
N LEU A 25 -9.05 16.34 -43.73
CA LEU A 25 -8.07 15.42 -43.19
C LEU A 25 -8.42 15.19 -41.72
N VAL A 26 -9.21 14.16 -41.45
CA VAL A 26 -9.38 13.63 -40.10
C VAL A 26 -8.02 13.07 -39.68
N THR A 27 -7.21 13.93 -39.07
CA THR A 27 -6.07 13.50 -38.28
C THR A 27 -6.63 12.80 -37.05
N VAL A 28 -6.88 11.49 -37.18
CA VAL A 28 -6.97 10.61 -36.03
C VAL A 28 -5.59 10.66 -35.38
N THR A 29 -5.41 11.57 -34.43
CA THR A 29 -4.36 11.46 -33.43
C THR A 29 -4.70 10.22 -32.61
N LEU A 30 -4.19 9.07 -33.05
CA LEU A 30 -4.11 7.87 -32.24
C LEU A 30 -3.20 8.23 -31.06
N ILE A 31 -3.81 8.69 -29.96
CA ILE A 31 -3.18 8.66 -28.65
C ILE A 31 -2.89 7.17 -28.41
N PRO A 32 -1.63 6.74 -28.31
CA PRO A 32 -1.35 5.34 -28.09
C PRO A 32 -1.89 4.98 -26.69
N LYS A 33 -2.82 4.03 -26.63
CA LYS A 33 -3.24 3.42 -25.35
C LYS A 33 -2.08 2.56 -24.87
N ASN A 34 -1.52 2.92 -23.72
CA ASN A 34 -0.09 2.75 -23.50
C ASN A 34 0.27 1.93 -22.23
N SER A 35 -0.72 1.43 -21.49
CA SER A 35 -0.49 0.56 -20.32
C SER A 35 -0.66 -0.92 -20.70
N ILE A 36 0.32 -1.78 -20.41
CA ILE A 36 0.20 -3.24 -20.67
C ILE A 36 -1.02 -3.84 -19.95
N PHE A 37 -1.34 -3.31 -18.75
CA PHE A 37 -2.55 -3.69 -18.02
C PHE A 37 -3.87 -3.42 -18.76
N GLU A 38 -3.94 -2.42 -19.64
CA GLU A 38 -5.18 -2.15 -20.41
C GLU A 38 -5.45 -3.25 -21.44
N GLY A 39 -4.40 -3.89 -21.96
CA GLY A 39 -4.52 -5.07 -22.81
C GLY A 39 -5.08 -6.28 -22.06
N PHE A 40 -4.74 -6.42 -20.77
CA PHE A 40 -5.27 -7.51 -19.93
C PHE A 40 -6.71 -7.27 -19.48
N SER A 41 -7.12 -6.02 -19.23
CA SER A 41 -8.48 -5.69 -18.82
C SER A 41 -9.50 -5.77 -19.96
N ASN A 42 -9.10 -5.51 -21.22
CA ASN A 42 -10.02 -5.52 -22.37
C ASN A 42 -10.42 -6.92 -22.86
N ILE A 43 -9.70 -7.98 -22.48
CA ILE A 43 -10.02 -9.36 -22.89
C ILE A 43 -11.30 -9.86 -22.19
N ASN A 44 -11.60 -9.36 -20.98
CA ASN A 44 -12.83 -9.73 -20.28
C ASN A 44 -14.09 -9.08 -20.90
N ALA A 45 -13.95 -7.95 -21.63
CA ALA A 45 -15.06 -7.29 -22.32
C ALA A 45 -15.44 -7.97 -23.65
N LEU A 46 -14.50 -8.66 -24.30
CA LEU A 46 -14.72 -9.35 -25.58
C LEU A 46 -15.20 -10.80 -25.44
N SER A 47 -15.24 -11.33 -24.21
CA SER A 47 -15.77 -12.67 -23.90
C SER A 47 -17.26 -12.69 -23.49
N GLY A 48 -17.92 -11.53 -23.51
CA GLY A 48 -19.31 -11.37 -23.02
C GLY A 48 -20.36 -10.96 -24.06
N SER A 49 -20.04 -10.92 -25.35
CA SER A 49 -21.00 -10.47 -26.38
C SER A 49 -20.91 -11.31 -27.64
N ALA A 50 -21.36 -12.55 -27.54
CA ALA A 50 -21.82 -13.33 -28.68
C ALA A 50 -23.01 -14.17 -28.22
N GLN A 51 -24.19 -13.55 -28.15
CA GLN A 51 -25.48 -14.19 -28.43
C GLN A 51 -26.63 -13.18 -28.37
N ASN A 52 -27.50 -13.32 -29.38
CA ASN A 52 -28.86 -12.79 -29.55
C ASN A 52 -29.01 -11.40 -30.16
N GLU A 53 -28.94 -11.39 -31.50
CA GLU A 53 -29.86 -10.62 -32.34
C GLU A 53 -31.30 -11.10 -32.11
N ASN A 54 -32.23 -10.15 -31.92
CA ASN A 54 -33.53 -10.18 -32.58
C ASN A 54 -34.19 -8.80 -32.51
N GLU A 55 -34.69 -8.40 -33.67
CA GLU A 55 -35.33 -7.13 -34.03
C GLU A 55 -36.64 -6.88 -33.27
N ASN A 56 -36.94 -5.61 -32.96
CA ASN A 56 -38.11 -4.97 -33.55
C ASN A 56 -38.15 -3.44 -33.35
N SER A 57 -38.52 -2.80 -34.45
CA SER A 57 -38.73 -1.37 -34.72
C SER A 57 -39.84 -0.70 -33.90
N SER A 58 -39.70 0.61 -33.59
CA SER A 58 -40.48 1.70 -34.21
C SER A 58 -40.51 3.03 -33.42
N ALA A 59 -40.16 4.10 -34.14
CA ALA A 59 -40.78 5.44 -34.20
C ALA A 59 -40.79 6.42 -32.99
N ASN A 60 -40.05 7.52 -33.21
CA ASN A 60 -40.44 8.95 -33.16
C ASN A 60 -41.30 9.50 -31.99
N VAL A 61 -40.88 10.63 -31.41
CA VAL A 61 -41.40 11.99 -31.70
C VAL A 61 -40.58 13.06 -30.95
N LEU A 62 -40.34 14.17 -31.66
CA LEU A 62 -39.75 15.45 -31.26
C LEU A 62 -40.36 16.07 -29.98
N ASN A 63 -39.56 16.84 -29.22
CA ASN A 63 -39.81 18.28 -29.15
C ASN A 63 -38.59 19.12 -28.74
N GLN A 64 -38.40 20.19 -29.51
CA GLN A 64 -37.43 21.25 -29.36
C GLN A 64 -37.80 22.20 -28.22
N GLY A 65 -36.81 22.91 -27.69
CA GLY A 65 -37.02 24.04 -26.79
C GLY A 65 -35.71 24.63 -26.30
N ALA A 66 -35.06 25.40 -27.17
CA ALA A 66 -33.88 26.21 -26.86
C ALA A 66 -34.21 27.35 -25.89
N GLN A 67 -33.28 27.73 -25.01
CA GLN A 67 -32.60 29.04 -25.03
C GLN A 67 -31.66 29.25 -23.82
N ASN A 68 -30.40 29.53 -24.16
CA ASN A 68 -29.51 30.58 -23.65
C ASN A 68 -29.57 30.98 -22.17
N ALA A 69 -28.44 30.87 -21.46
CA ALA A 69 -27.43 31.93 -21.38
C ALA A 69 -26.53 31.78 -20.15
N THR A 70 -25.23 31.81 -20.45
CA THR A 70 -24.04 32.11 -19.67
C THR A 70 -24.24 33.06 -18.47
N VAL A 71 -23.61 32.76 -17.32
CA VAL A 71 -23.16 33.78 -16.36
C VAL A 71 -21.73 33.48 -15.92
N GLN A 72 -20.87 34.48 -16.12
CA GLN A 72 -19.50 34.58 -15.63
C GLN A 72 -19.44 34.85 -14.12
N ALA A 73 -18.30 34.49 -13.56
CA ALA A 73 -17.87 34.71 -12.19
C ALA A 73 -17.92 36.16 -11.69
N GLY A 74 -18.18 36.32 -10.40
CA GLY A 74 -18.01 37.56 -9.63
C GLY A 74 -18.11 37.28 -8.14
N VAL A 75 -17.07 37.70 -7.41
CA VAL A 75 -16.79 37.54 -5.98
C VAL A 75 -17.71 38.42 -5.12
N GLU A 76 -18.05 37.99 -3.89
CA GLU A 76 -17.82 38.70 -2.60
C GLU A 76 -18.79 38.25 -1.46
N ASN A 77 -18.30 38.41 -0.23
CA ASN A 77 -18.84 37.98 1.06
C ASN A 77 -20.21 38.61 1.42
N ASP A 78 -21.06 37.89 2.17
CA ASP A 78 -21.40 38.26 3.55
C ASP A 78 -22.35 37.29 4.26
N HIS A 79 -22.20 37.22 5.58
CA HIS A 79 -23.12 36.61 6.53
C HIS A 79 -24.51 37.28 6.50
N VAL A 80 -25.58 36.48 6.64
CA VAL A 80 -26.63 36.63 7.69
C VAL A 80 -27.76 35.60 7.48
N ILE A 81 -28.25 35.15 8.63
CA ILE A 81 -29.31 34.20 8.97
C ILE A 81 -30.65 34.42 8.24
N ARG A 82 -31.34 33.34 7.86
CA ARG A 82 -32.81 33.16 7.94
C ARG A 82 -33.24 31.71 7.59
N GLU A 83 -33.87 31.02 8.54
CA GLU A 83 -34.81 29.91 8.27
C GLU A 83 -36.05 30.46 7.53
N PRO A 84 -36.80 29.63 6.77
CA PRO A 84 -37.99 28.98 7.36
C PRO A 84 -38.41 27.58 6.77
N VAL A 85 -39.04 26.77 7.64
CA VAL A 85 -40.34 26.05 7.48
C VAL A 85 -40.48 25.01 6.33
N VAL A 86 -40.46 23.70 6.60
CA VAL A 86 -41.57 22.74 6.88
C VAL A 86 -42.50 22.43 5.69
N ASP A 87 -42.49 21.15 5.28
CA ASP A 87 -43.69 20.29 5.07
C ASP A 87 -43.20 18.82 5.14
N LYS A 88 -43.47 18.04 6.20
CA LYS A 88 -44.69 17.29 6.55
C LYS A 88 -45.30 16.46 5.41
N MET A 89 -45.06 15.15 5.46
CA MET A 89 -46.05 14.13 5.14
C MET A 89 -45.90 13.00 6.17
N LEU A 90 -46.92 12.86 7.04
CA LEU A 90 -47.28 11.61 7.73
C LEU A 90 -47.61 10.55 6.67
N GLY A 91 -47.50 9.25 6.86
CA GLY A 91 -47.41 8.41 8.05
C GLY A 91 -48.21 7.15 7.73
N ASP A 92 -47.75 5.98 8.17
CA ASP A 92 -48.66 4.93 8.59
C ASP A 92 -47.96 3.96 9.54
N LYS A 93 -48.67 3.64 10.62
CA LYS A 93 -48.33 2.66 11.66
C LYS A 93 -49.13 1.39 11.40
N ASP A 94 -48.58 0.25 11.80
CA ASP A 94 -49.17 -0.72 12.75
C ASP A 94 -48.39 -2.04 12.64
N GLN A 95 -47.68 -2.46 13.70
CA GLN A 95 -48.10 -3.25 14.87
C GLN A 95 -48.26 -4.77 14.65
N ASN A 96 -47.47 -5.49 15.45
CA ASN A 96 -47.68 -6.80 16.09
C ASN A 96 -47.86 -8.08 15.26
N GLY A 97 -47.04 -9.08 15.62
CA GLY A 97 -47.23 -10.49 15.31
C GLY A 97 -46.18 -11.37 16.00
N THR A 98 -46.57 -11.97 17.13
CA THR A 98 -45.78 -12.92 17.94
C THR A 98 -46.06 -14.37 17.49
N SER A 99 -45.01 -15.21 17.40
CA SER A 99 -44.96 -16.70 17.50
C SER A 99 -43.82 -17.20 16.61
N GLY A 100 -43.06 -18.25 16.91
CA GLY A 100 -43.15 -19.26 17.96
C GLY A 100 -41.89 -20.12 17.90
N ILE A 101 -41.66 -20.82 19.00
CA ILE A 101 -40.55 -21.74 19.29
C ILE A 101 -40.66 -23.01 18.43
N LEU A 102 -39.54 -23.56 17.99
CA LEU A 102 -39.38 -25.02 17.84
C LEU A 102 -37.90 -25.43 17.98
N GLU A 103 -37.72 -26.42 18.84
CA GLU A 103 -36.47 -26.94 19.40
C GLU A 103 -35.65 -27.78 18.41
N GLU A 104 -34.34 -27.67 18.53
CA GLU A 104 -33.34 -28.54 17.91
C GLU A 104 -32.97 -29.65 18.92
N ARG A 105 -33.08 -30.92 18.50
CA ARG A 105 -32.65 -32.08 19.30
C ARG A 105 -31.39 -32.67 18.65
N ALA A 106 -30.27 -32.53 19.34
CA ALA A 106 -29.01 -33.20 19.05
C ALA A 106 -29.04 -34.64 19.60
N GLN A 107 -28.47 -35.59 18.84
CA GLN A 107 -27.99 -36.86 19.39
C GLN A 107 -26.60 -37.19 18.84
N THR A 108 -25.71 -37.40 19.79
CA THR A 108 -24.31 -37.81 19.70
C THR A 108 -24.26 -39.34 19.73
N GLN A 109 -23.35 -39.96 18.97
CA GLN A 109 -22.89 -41.32 19.27
C GLN A 109 -21.43 -41.49 18.87
N ALA A 110 -20.61 -41.80 19.87
CA ALA A 110 -19.24 -42.24 19.79
C ALA A 110 -19.21 -43.77 19.94
N ILE A 111 -18.36 -44.46 19.18
CA ILE A 111 -17.94 -45.83 19.49
C ILE A 111 -16.43 -45.93 19.23
N SER A 112 -15.70 -46.21 20.31
CA SER A 112 -14.35 -46.74 20.35
C SER A 112 -14.40 -48.26 20.24
N ASP A 113 -13.49 -48.88 19.50
CA ASP A 113 -12.94 -50.16 19.95
C ASP A 113 -11.56 -50.52 19.36
N THR A 114 -10.90 -51.40 20.09
CA THR A 114 -9.47 -51.70 20.19
C THR A 114 -8.96 -52.75 19.17
N GLY A 115 -7.64 -52.75 18.87
CA GLY A 115 -6.94 -53.70 17.96
C GLY A 115 -6.66 -55.07 18.59
N PRO A 116 -5.62 -55.87 18.19
CA PRO A 116 -4.57 -55.65 17.17
C PRO A 116 -4.29 -56.86 16.24
N LYS A 117 -3.41 -56.72 15.23
CA LYS A 117 -2.51 -57.80 14.75
C LYS A 117 -1.37 -57.25 13.87
N ASN A 118 -0.16 -57.67 14.22
CA ASN A 118 1.11 -57.37 13.55
C ASN A 118 1.20 -57.99 12.15
N GLN A 119 1.76 -57.24 11.19
CA GLN A 119 2.76 -57.78 10.26
C GLN A 119 3.62 -56.65 9.69
N SER A 120 4.92 -56.87 9.80
CA SER A 120 6.03 -56.05 9.34
C SER A 120 6.10 -55.97 7.82
N PHE A 121 6.19 -54.74 7.29
CA PHE A 121 6.88 -54.46 6.04
C PHE A 121 7.64 -53.15 6.21
N GLU A 122 8.96 -53.25 6.09
CA GLU A 122 9.92 -52.14 6.17
C GLU A 122 9.74 -51.16 5.00
N ASP A 123 10.01 -49.90 5.34
CA ASP A 123 10.59 -48.83 4.54
C ASP A 123 10.12 -48.64 3.09
N LEU A 124 9.23 -47.65 2.90
CA LEU A 124 9.12 -46.79 1.71
C LEU A 124 8.12 -45.62 1.94
N LYS A 125 8.22 -44.90 3.07
CA LYS A 125 7.24 -43.83 3.41
C LYS A 125 7.79 -42.53 4.00
N ASN A 126 9.07 -42.21 3.81
CA ASN A 126 9.64 -40.96 4.36
C ASN A 126 9.91 -39.82 3.35
N ASP A 127 9.76 -40.02 2.05
CA ASP A 127 9.94 -38.91 1.08
C ASP A 127 8.66 -38.13 0.76
N SER A 128 7.50 -38.80 0.79
CA SER A 128 6.21 -38.16 0.50
C SER A 128 5.73 -37.27 1.66
N SER A 129 5.93 -37.67 2.91
CA SER A 129 5.52 -36.88 4.08
C SER A 129 6.38 -35.62 4.24
N LEU A 130 7.70 -35.71 4.02
CA LEU A 130 8.61 -34.58 4.08
C LEU A 130 8.31 -33.55 2.99
N SER A 131 8.07 -34.01 1.76
CA SER A 131 7.69 -33.15 0.62
C SER A 131 6.34 -32.47 0.84
N THR A 132 5.32 -33.20 1.32
CA THR A 132 3.99 -32.63 1.59
C THR A 132 4.02 -31.63 2.75
N THR A 133 4.85 -31.89 3.77
CA THR A 133 5.03 -30.98 4.92
C THR A 133 5.81 -29.73 4.51
N ALA A 134 6.85 -29.86 3.67
CA ALA A 134 7.60 -28.74 3.12
C ALA A 134 6.71 -27.85 2.23
N ILE A 135 5.94 -28.44 1.31
CA ILE A 135 4.98 -27.71 0.45
C ILE A 135 3.91 -27.01 1.28
N SER A 136 3.39 -27.65 2.33
CA SER A 136 2.43 -27.05 3.26
C SER A 136 3.05 -25.89 4.06
N ASN A 137 4.30 -26.02 4.47
CA ASN A 137 5.03 -24.98 5.22
C ASN A 137 5.33 -23.77 4.34
N ASP A 138 5.79 -23.97 3.11
CA ASP A 138 6.07 -22.87 2.17
C ASP A 138 4.80 -22.10 1.82
N LYS A 139 3.69 -22.81 1.61
CA LYS A 139 2.38 -22.22 1.31
C LYS A 139 1.86 -21.33 2.45
N LEU A 140 2.15 -21.67 3.70
CA LEU A 140 1.77 -20.90 4.88
C LEU A 140 2.89 -20.02 5.41
N LEU A 141 3.97 -19.84 4.63
CA LEU A 141 5.13 -19.02 4.95
C LEU A 141 5.73 -19.39 6.33
N ASP A 142 6.05 -20.67 6.51
CA ASP A 142 6.59 -21.25 7.76
C ASP A 142 5.68 -21.00 8.98
N GLY A 143 4.37 -21.05 8.78
CA GLY A 143 3.36 -20.87 9.84
C GLY A 143 3.01 -19.41 10.14
N LEU A 144 3.55 -18.44 9.39
CA LEU A 144 3.12 -17.04 9.48
C LEU A 144 1.63 -16.91 9.16
N LEU A 145 1.13 -17.66 8.17
CA LEU A 145 -0.27 -17.65 7.74
C LEU A 145 -1.06 -18.84 8.31
N VAL A 146 -2.38 -18.67 8.41
CA VAL A 146 -3.32 -19.74 8.75
C VAL A 146 -4.03 -20.27 7.50
N SER A 147 -4.46 -21.53 7.54
CA SER A 147 -5.17 -22.21 6.45
C SER A 147 -6.70 -22.03 6.46
N THR A 148 -7.23 -21.24 7.39
CA THR A 148 -8.68 -21.14 7.66
C THR A 148 -9.45 -20.22 6.71
N PHE A 149 -8.77 -19.47 5.84
CA PHE A 149 -9.45 -18.61 4.86
C PHE A 149 -9.99 -19.42 3.69
N ASP A 150 -11.14 -19.01 3.17
CA ASP A 150 -11.63 -19.51 1.89
C ASP A 150 -10.61 -19.22 0.77
N LYS A 151 -10.25 -20.25 0.01
CA LYS A 151 -9.21 -20.17 -1.02
C LYS A 151 -9.64 -19.31 -2.20
N ALA A 152 -10.92 -19.35 -2.57
CA ALA A 152 -11.45 -18.60 -3.70
C ALA A 152 -11.54 -17.10 -3.41
N SER A 153 -11.82 -16.71 -2.17
CA SER A 153 -11.92 -15.30 -1.75
C SER A 153 -10.60 -14.52 -1.84
N CYS A 154 -9.46 -15.22 -1.79
CA CYS A 154 -8.14 -14.60 -1.86
C CYS A 154 -7.09 -15.59 -2.38
N LEU A 155 -6.94 -15.63 -3.70
CA LEU A 155 -6.04 -16.56 -4.40
C LEU A 155 -4.57 -16.31 -4.03
N SER A 156 -4.17 -15.04 -3.95
CA SER A 156 -2.79 -14.63 -3.67
C SER A 156 -2.26 -15.16 -2.34
N ARG A 157 -3.12 -15.31 -1.33
CA ARG A 157 -2.76 -15.85 0.00
C ARG A 157 -2.18 -17.26 -0.10
N TYR A 158 -2.64 -18.05 -1.05
CA TYR A 158 -2.30 -19.46 -1.18
C TYR A 158 -1.50 -19.80 -2.43
N GLN A 159 -1.44 -18.90 -3.41
CA GLN A 159 -0.71 -19.10 -4.66
C GLN A 159 0.61 -18.30 -4.71
N SER A 160 0.79 -17.29 -3.86
CA SER A 160 1.99 -16.44 -3.91
C SER A 160 3.31 -17.19 -3.75
N HIS A 161 3.32 -18.31 -3.02
CA HIS A 161 4.51 -19.15 -2.88
C HIS A 161 4.99 -19.76 -4.21
N LEU A 162 4.12 -19.87 -5.22
CA LEU A 162 4.48 -20.38 -6.55
C LEU A 162 5.31 -19.37 -7.36
N TYR A 163 5.18 -18.08 -7.02
CA TYR A 163 5.81 -16.97 -7.73
C TYR A 163 7.05 -16.44 -6.99
N ARG A 164 7.19 -16.79 -5.71
CA ARG A 164 8.23 -16.27 -4.82
C ARG A 164 9.28 -17.35 -4.56
N LYS A 165 10.53 -16.94 -4.48
CA LYS A 165 11.58 -17.76 -3.88
C LYS A 165 11.27 -17.93 -2.38
N ALA A 166 11.60 -19.11 -1.84
CA ALA A 166 11.52 -19.34 -0.40
C ALA A 166 12.39 -18.31 0.34
N SER A 167 11.83 -17.66 1.36
CA SER A 167 12.57 -16.66 2.12
C SER A 167 13.52 -17.36 3.10
N PRO A 168 14.79 -16.92 3.20
CA PRO A 168 15.69 -17.44 4.23
C PRO A 168 15.31 -16.95 5.63
N HIS A 169 14.52 -15.87 5.73
CA HIS A 169 14.10 -15.28 6.99
C HIS A 169 12.83 -15.98 7.50
N LYS A 170 13.00 -16.84 8.50
CA LYS A 170 11.90 -17.59 9.10
C LYS A 170 11.28 -16.82 10.27
N PRO A 171 9.94 -16.73 10.35
CA PRO A 171 9.29 -16.08 11.49
C PRO A 171 9.61 -16.84 12.79
N SER A 172 9.83 -16.11 13.89
CA SER A 172 10.04 -16.76 15.18
C SER A 172 8.77 -17.45 15.67
N LYS A 173 8.92 -18.51 16.46
CA LYS A 173 7.77 -19.18 17.11
C LYS A 173 6.96 -18.21 17.97
N TYR A 174 7.64 -17.23 18.59
CA TYR A 174 7.00 -16.21 19.42
C TYR A 174 6.17 -15.23 18.58
N LEU A 175 6.67 -14.78 17.41
CA LEU A 175 5.88 -14.00 16.46
C LEU A 175 4.63 -14.76 16.02
N ILE A 176 4.77 -16.03 15.63
CA ILE A 176 3.64 -16.87 15.23
C ILE A 176 2.60 -16.93 16.36
N SER A 177 3.02 -17.19 17.60
CA SER A 177 2.14 -17.21 18.77
C SER A 177 1.43 -15.87 18.99
N LYS A 178 2.16 -14.75 18.92
CA LYS A 178 1.57 -13.40 19.04
C LYS A 178 0.55 -13.12 17.94
N LEU A 179 0.78 -13.55 16.70
CA LEU A 179 -0.19 -13.41 15.61
C LEU A 179 -1.45 -14.25 15.85
N ARG A 180 -1.32 -15.52 16.29
CA ARG A 180 -2.48 -16.35 16.63
C ARG A 180 -3.31 -15.75 17.78
N ASN A 181 -2.64 -15.24 18.80
CA ASN A 181 -3.31 -14.54 19.90
C ASN A 181 -4.01 -13.26 19.40
N TYR A 182 -3.34 -12.48 18.56
CA TYR A 182 -3.93 -11.28 17.96
C TYR A 182 -5.19 -11.60 17.15
N GLU A 183 -5.19 -12.68 16.36
CA GLU A 183 -6.36 -13.13 15.59
C GLU A 183 -7.54 -13.48 16.52
N HIS A 184 -7.27 -14.07 17.69
CA HIS A 184 -8.29 -14.33 18.71
C HIS A 184 -8.85 -13.04 19.33
N ILE A 185 -7.98 -12.08 19.67
CA ILE A 185 -8.38 -10.76 20.16
C ILE A 185 -9.23 -10.05 19.10
N HIS A 186 -8.81 -10.07 17.84
CA HIS A 186 -9.53 -9.41 16.75
C HIS A 186 -10.90 -10.05 16.50
N ARG A 187 -11.02 -11.38 16.63
CA ARG A 187 -12.33 -12.05 16.53
C ARG A 187 -13.27 -11.69 17.67
N SER A 188 -12.76 -11.59 18.89
CA SER A 188 -13.57 -11.33 20.09
C SER A 188 -13.92 -9.85 20.31
N CYS A 189 -13.07 -8.95 19.84
CA CYS A 189 -13.19 -7.50 20.03
C CYS A 189 -13.41 -6.72 18.73
N GLY A 190 -13.39 -7.37 17.56
CA GLY A 190 -13.49 -6.73 16.26
C GLY A 190 -14.86 -6.09 15.97
N PRO A 191 -15.03 -5.50 14.77
CA PRO A 191 -16.26 -4.85 14.36
C PRO A 191 -17.51 -5.70 14.58
N HIS A 192 -18.63 -5.05 14.90
CA HIS A 192 -19.95 -5.66 15.12
C HIS A 192 -20.08 -6.60 16.33
N THR A 193 -19.02 -6.83 17.10
CA THR A 193 -19.10 -7.57 18.36
C THR A 193 -19.78 -6.75 19.47
N LYS A 194 -20.32 -7.44 20.49
CA LYS A 194 -20.89 -6.78 21.69
C LYS A 194 -19.86 -5.87 22.38
N SER A 195 -18.60 -6.32 22.46
CA SER A 195 -17.50 -5.56 23.06
C SER A 195 -17.17 -4.29 22.27
N TYR A 196 -17.10 -4.39 20.93
CA TYR A 196 -16.92 -3.24 20.05
C TYR A 196 -18.03 -2.22 20.22
N ASN A 197 -19.29 -2.65 20.11
CA ASN A 197 -20.43 -1.75 20.24
C ASN A 197 -20.42 -1.05 21.60
N LYS A 198 -20.16 -1.78 22.70
CA LYS A 198 -20.10 -1.21 24.05
C LYS A 198 -19.05 -0.10 24.20
N ILE A 199 -17.91 -0.19 23.52
CA ILE A 199 -16.85 0.83 23.62
C ILE A 199 -17.10 1.98 22.66
N MET A 200 -17.52 1.69 21.44
CA MET A 200 -17.73 2.72 20.42
C MET A 200 -18.98 3.57 20.64
N THR A 201 -19.92 3.14 21.50
CA THR A 201 -21.10 3.93 21.92
C THR A 201 -20.91 4.65 23.26
N LYS A 202 -19.79 4.44 23.96
CA LYS A 202 -19.49 5.22 25.18
C LYS A 202 -19.24 6.68 24.81
N GLY A 203 -19.69 7.60 25.66
CA GLY A 203 -19.49 9.03 25.50
C GLY A 203 -18.00 9.43 25.46
N THR A 204 -17.74 10.74 25.38
CA THR A 204 -16.39 11.30 25.19
C THR A 204 -15.43 11.07 26.35
N GLN A 205 -15.94 10.78 27.55
CA GLN A 205 -15.16 10.58 28.77
C GLN A 205 -15.42 9.21 29.39
N PHE A 206 -14.38 8.68 30.04
CA PHE A 206 -14.40 7.35 30.64
C PHE A 206 -13.72 7.35 32.02
N ARG A 207 -14.26 6.59 32.98
CA ARG A 207 -13.71 6.51 34.33
C ARG A 207 -12.45 5.64 34.36
N LYS A 208 -11.43 6.06 35.12
CA LYS A 208 -10.21 5.26 35.33
C LYS A 208 -10.48 3.85 35.86
N ILE A 209 -11.53 3.64 36.67
CA ILE A 209 -11.91 2.32 37.22
C ILE A 209 -12.36 1.36 36.11
N ASP A 210 -12.90 1.88 35.02
CA ASP A 210 -13.32 1.08 33.89
C ASP A 210 -12.14 0.75 32.93
N ALA A 211 -10.90 1.17 33.23
CA ALA A 211 -9.70 0.90 32.43
C ALA A 211 -9.35 -0.60 32.31
N GLY A 212 -10.04 -1.47 33.06
CA GLY A 212 -9.99 -2.93 32.92
C GLY A 212 -10.84 -3.50 31.76
N THR A 213 -11.35 -2.67 30.84
CA THR A 213 -12.04 -3.19 29.64
C THR A 213 -11.12 -4.05 28.79
N LYS A 214 -11.54 -5.29 28.50
CA LYS A 214 -10.77 -6.29 27.74
C LYS A 214 -10.37 -5.87 26.32
N CYS A 215 -11.09 -4.93 25.70
CA CYS A 215 -10.85 -4.54 24.32
C CYS A 215 -10.37 -3.08 24.25
N LYS A 216 -9.26 -2.85 23.55
CA LYS A 216 -8.74 -1.53 23.21
C LYS A 216 -8.57 -1.44 21.69
N TYR A 217 -8.58 -0.25 21.13
CA TYR A 217 -8.59 -0.05 19.68
C TYR A 217 -7.50 0.91 19.24
N LEU A 218 -6.96 0.64 18.05
CA LEU A 218 -6.11 1.53 17.27
C LEU A 218 -6.78 1.74 15.92
N VAL A 219 -7.36 2.91 15.70
CA VAL A 219 -7.97 3.30 14.43
C VAL A 219 -6.91 3.97 13.58
N TRP A 220 -6.49 3.33 12.50
CA TRP A 220 -5.55 3.87 11.52
C TRP A 220 -6.30 4.51 10.35
N THR A 221 -5.75 5.61 9.85
CA THR A 221 -6.29 6.33 8.68
C THR A 221 -5.24 6.47 7.60
N ALA A 222 -5.62 6.18 6.36
CA ALA A 222 -4.76 6.36 5.20
C ALA A 222 -4.32 7.83 5.02
N SER A 223 -3.03 8.04 4.75
CA SER A 223 -2.46 9.34 4.42
C SER A 223 -1.39 9.20 3.33
N ASN A 224 -1.27 10.21 2.46
CA ASN A 224 -0.35 10.24 1.32
C ASN A 224 -0.52 9.06 0.33
N GLY A 225 0.52 8.72 -0.43
CA GLY A 225 0.47 7.67 -1.46
C GLY A 225 0.52 6.24 -0.90
N LEU A 226 0.24 5.24 -1.76
CA LEU A 226 0.12 3.83 -1.39
C LEU A 226 1.32 3.29 -0.58
N GLY A 227 2.55 3.62 -0.99
CA GLY A 227 3.75 3.20 -0.25
C GLY A 227 3.77 3.68 1.21
N ASN A 228 3.41 4.94 1.47
CA ASN A 228 3.30 5.49 2.83
C ASN A 228 2.21 4.76 3.62
N ARG A 229 1.06 4.52 2.99
CA ARG A 229 -0.06 3.81 3.60
C ARG A 229 0.33 2.40 4.04
N MET A 230 1.05 1.67 3.20
CA MET A 230 1.50 0.30 3.52
C MET A 230 2.55 0.26 4.63
N VAL A 231 3.59 1.11 4.59
CA VAL A 231 4.61 1.14 5.65
C VAL A 231 4.02 1.57 6.99
N THR A 232 3.13 2.55 7.00
CA THR A 232 2.46 3.00 8.24
C THR A 232 1.49 1.99 8.80
N LEU A 233 0.76 1.28 7.94
CA LEU A 233 -0.19 0.26 8.37
C LEU A 233 0.52 -0.93 9.01
N ALA A 234 1.68 -1.34 8.47
CA ALA A 234 2.53 -2.35 9.10
C ALA A 234 3.08 -1.86 10.46
N ALA A 235 3.53 -0.60 10.55
CA ALA A 235 3.99 -0.02 11.81
C ALA A 235 2.87 0.08 12.86
N ALA A 236 1.67 0.48 12.44
CA ALA A 236 0.47 0.52 13.27
C ALA A 236 0.06 -0.86 13.76
N PHE A 237 0.16 -1.88 12.90
CA PHE A 237 -0.13 -3.26 13.28
C PHE A 237 0.85 -3.79 14.33
N LEU A 238 2.15 -3.51 14.18
CA LEU A 238 3.11 -3.87 15.22
C LEU A 238 2.78 -3.19 16.56
N TYR A 239 2.48 -1.89 16.52
CA TYR A 239 2.08 -1.17 17.73
C TYR A 239 0.79 -1.74 18.35
N ALA A 240 -0.16 -2.19 17.52
CA ALA A 240 -1.38 -2.85 17.97
C ALA A 240 -1.08 -4.19 18.68
N ILE A 241 -0.18 -5.01 18.14
CA ILE A 241 0.29 -6.26 18.78
C ILE A 241 0.96 -5.95 20.13
N LEU A 242 1.85 -4.97 20.18
CA LEU A 242 2.61 -4.62 21.39
C LEU A 242 1.76 -3.99 22.51
N THR A 243 0.54 -3.55 22.20
CA THR A 243 -0.34 -2.86 23.15
C THR A 243 -1.69 -3.55 23.36
N ASP A 244 -1.83 -4.77 22.82
CA ASP A 244 -3.07 -5.57 22.82
C ASP A 244 -4.29 -4.76 22.34
N ARG A 245 -4.13 -4.04 21.22
CA ARG A 245 -5.19 -3.26 20.59
C ARG A 245 -5.68 -3.95 19.32
N VAL A 246 -6.98 -3.89 19.08
CA VAL A 246 -7.57 -4.23 17.78
C VAL A 246 -7.26 -3.10 16.81
N LEU A 247 -6.54 -3.42 15.73
CA LEU A 247 -6.33 -2.52 14.60
C LEU A 247 -7.61 -2.43 13.76
N LEU A 248 -8.11 -1.20 13.61
CA LEU A 248 -9.21 -0.90 12.71
C LEU A 248 -8.74 0.08 11.64
N VAL A 249 -9.07 -0.20 10.39
CA VAL A 249 -8.48 0.43 9.22
C VAL A 249 -9.56 1.20 8.47
N ARG A 250 -9.36 2.50 8.34
CA ARG A 250 -10.22 3.33 7.49
C ARG A 250 -9.58 3.53 6.13
N PHE A 251 -10.07 2.78 5.15
CA PHE A 251 -9.72 2.96 3.75
C PHE A 251 -10.50 4.13 3.12
N GLY A 252 -9.78 4.89 2.29
CA GLY A 252 -10.40 5.75 1.29
C GLY A 252 -11.00 4.89 0.16
N THR A 253 -11.77 5.50 -0.73
CA THR A 253 -12.34 4.79 -1.89
C THR A 253 -11.26 4.07 -2.68
N ASP A 254 -10.11 4.73 -2.84
CA ASP A 254 -8.93 4.27 -3.55
C ASP A 254 -8.15 3.12 -2.92
N MET A 255 -8.57 2.62 -1.76
CA MET A 255 -7.96 1.46 -1.09
C MET A 255 -8.90 0.26 -1.02
N PHE A 256 -10.18 0.43 -1.35
CA PHE A 256 -11.10 -0.70 -1.45
C PHE A 256 -10.66 -1.62 -2.59
N GLY A 257 -10.71 -2.93 -2.35
CA GLY A 257 -10.32 -3.90 -3.36
C GLY A 257 -8.81 -4.07 -3.59
N LEU A 258 -7.93 -3.41 -2.83
CA LEU A 258 -6.47 -3.66 -2.96
C LEU A 258 -6.00 -4.91 -2.22
N PHE A 259 -6.51 -5.11 -1.00
CA PHE A 259 -6.05 -6.14 -0.08
C PHE A 259 -7.19 -7.08 0.32
N CYS A 260 -6.86 -8.36 0.50
CA CYS A 260 -7.73 -9.30 1.19
C CYS A 260 -7.81 -9.00 2.70
N GLU A 261 -8.82 -9.55 3.37
CA GLU A 261 -8.90 -9.54 4.83
C GLU A 261 -7.72 -10.32 5.44
N PRO A 262 -6.93 -9.74 6.36
CA PRO A 262 -5.76 -10.39 6.94
C PRO A 262 -6.08 -11.26 8.16
N PHE A 263 -7.22 -11.07 8.82
CA PHE A 263 -7.57 -11.75 10.07
C PHE A 263 -8.73 -12.75 9.87
N PRO A 264 -8.62 -14.00 10.35
CA PRO A 264 -9.61 -15.03 10.09
C PRO A 264 -10.90 -14.81 10.89
N ASN A 265 -12.04 -14.88 10.20
CA ASN A 265 -13.39 -14.70 10.76
C ASN A 265 -13.60 -13.32 11.41
N SER A 266 -12.97 -12.28 10.85
CA SER A 266 -13.14 -10.90 11.27
C SER A 266 -12.86 -9.96 10.10
N SER A 267 -13.17 -8.68 10.25
CA SER A 267 -12.79 -7.65 9.28
C SER A 267 -12.00 -6.56 9.98
N TRP A 268 -10.83 -6.21 9.44
CA TRP A 268 -10.05 -5.07 9.92
C TRP A 268 -10.65 -3.72 9.54
N LEU A 269 -11.67 -3.68 8.67
CA LEU A 269 -12.24 -2.44 8.18
C LEU A 269 -13.04 -1.74 9.28
N LEU A 270 -12.81 -0.44 9.43
CA LEU A 270 -13.59 0.39 10.32
C LEU A 270 -15.03 0.53 9.79
N PRO A 271 -16.07 0.20 10.58
CA PRO A 271 -17.47 0.36 10.18
C PRO A 271 -17.80 1.80 9.74
N ARG A 272 -18.60 1.93 8.67
CA ARG A 272 -19.00 3.23 8.10
C ARG A 272 -19.78 4.12 9.06
N ASN A 273 -20.49 3.50 10.01
CA ASN A 273 -21.27 4.18 11.04
C ASN A 273 -20.42 4.64 12.25
N PHE A 274 -19.09 4.65 12.15
CA PHE A 274 -18.23 5.13 13.22
C PHE A 274 -18.56 6.59 13.60
N PRO A 275 -19.12 6.84 14.81
CA PRO A 275 -19.82 8.10 15.12
C PRO A 275 -18.90 9.31 15.21
N TYR A 276 -17.63 9.12 15.58
CA TYR A 276 -16.71 10.21 15.88
C TYR A 276 -15.91 10.73 14.69
N TRP A 277 -16.15 10.22 13.48
CA TRP A 277 -15.41 10.70 12.32
C TRP A 277 -15.80 12.13 11.90
N LYS A 278 -17.10 12.46 11.92
CA LYS A 278 -17.57 13.79 11.50
C LYS A 278 -17.16 14.90 12.47
N ASN A 279 -16.88 14.55 13.73
CA ASN A 279 -16.63 15.48 14.83
C ASN A 279 -15.20 15.41 15.39
N GLN A 280 -14.20 15.04 14.58
CA GLN A 280 -12.81 14.92 15.03
C GLN A 280 -12.21 16.19 15.67
N LYS A 281 -12.75 17.37 15.34
CA LYS A 281 -12.31 18.65 15.91
C LYS A 281 -12.49 18.72 17.44
N HIS A 282 -13.38 17.92 18.01
CA HIS A 282 -13.69 17.89 19.44
C HIS A 282 -12.98 16.73 20.17
N ILE A 283 -12.16 15.95 19.46
CA ILE A 283 -11.37 14.87 20.06
C ILE A 283 -10.03 15.46 20.49
N GLU A 284 -9.67 15.22 21.75
CA GLU A 284 -8.42 15.67 22.32
C GLU A 284 -7.22 15.02 21.59
N THR A 285 -6.12 15.77 21.43
CA THR A 285 -4.88 15.22 20.87
C THR A 285 -3.93 14.85 21.99
N PHE A 286 -3.00 13.94 21.69
CA PHE A 286 -1.97 13.56 22.64
C PHE A 286 -1.18 14.77 23.14
N GLU A 287 -0.90 15.74 22.27
CA GLU A 287 -0.19 16.97 22.60
C GLU A 287 -1.01 17.87 23.53
N SER A 288 -2.29 18.11 23.22
CA SER A 288 -3.14 18.94 24.09
C SER A 288 -3.30 18.30 25.47
N MET A 289 -3.40 16.97 25.52
CA MET A 289 -3.47 16.22 26.78
C MET A 289 -2.16 16.33 27.59
N LEU A 290 -1.00 16.26 26.95
CA LEU A 290 0.30 16.48 27.61
C LEU A 290 0.45 17.90 28.17
N MET A 291 -0.06 18.90 27.47
CA MET A 291 -0.04 20.30 27.94
C MET A 291 -1.00 20.52 29.11
N ASN A 292 -2.19 19.91 29.07
CA ASN A 292 -3.21 20.01 30.11
C ASN A 292 -2.84 19.25 31.39
N ASN A 293 -2.20 18.07 31.28
CA ASN A 293 -1.76 17.27 32.44
C ASN A 293 -0.68 17.96 33.28
N LYS A 294 0.10 18.88 32.70
CA LYS A 294 1.04 19.72 33.48
C LYS A 294 0.31 20.75 34.35
N ALA A 295 -0.95 21.06 34.04
CA ALA A 295 -1.75 22.07 34.74
C ALA A 295 -2.72 21.49 35.78
N ASN A 296 -3.14 20.22 35.67
CA ASN A 296 -4.12 19.60 36.58
C ASN A 296 -3.76 18.15 36.94
N SER A 297 -3.41 17.89 38.20
CA SER A 297 -3.01 16.57 38.72
C SER A 297 -4.18 15.65 39.12
N SER A 298 -5.43 16.07 38.91
CA SER A 298 -6.61 15.47 39.54
C SER A 298 -7.78 15.21 38.57
N GLN A 299 -7.56 14.60 37.41
CA GLN A 299 -8.66 14.08 36.58
C GLN A 299 -8.83 12.57 36.74
N ASP A 300 -9.92 12.14 37.38
CA ASP A 300 -10.37 10.74 37.46
C ASP A 300 -11.00 10.22 36.15
N LEU A 301 -11.11 11.10 35.15
CA LEU A 301 -11.70 10.85 33.85
C LEU A 301 -10.61 10.94 32.78
N LEU A 302 -10.48 9.90 31.95
CA LEU A 302 -9.65 9.90 30.76
C LEU A 302 -10.54 10.03 29.52
N PRO A 303 -10.03 10.60 28.42
CA PRO A 303 -10.77 10.62 27.17
C PRO A 303 -10.95 9.19 26.64
N THR A 304 -12.13 8.88 26.13
CA THR A 304 -12.39 7.58 25.46
C THR A 304 -11.61 7.47 24.15
N PHE A 305 -11.51 8.60 23.43
CA PHE A 305 -10.85 8.74 22.14
C PHE A 305 -9.72 9.74 22.24
N LEU A 306 -8.54 9.40 21.71
CA LEU A 306 -7.41 10.32 21.63
C LEU A 306 -6.80 10.28 20.23
N ILE A 307 -6.52 11.45 19.66
CA ILE A 307 -5.78 11.54 18.39
C ILE A 307 -4.28 11.50 18.68
N LEU A 308 -3.60 10.53 18.06
CA LEU A 308 -2.15 10.42 18.05
C LEU A 308 -1.62 10.83 16.67
N ASN A 309 -0.94 11.97 16.59
CA ASN A 309 -0.42 12.50 15.33
C ASN A 309 1.09 12.24 15.18
N LEU A 310 1.44 11.32 14.27
CA LEU A 310 2.80 10.96 13.90
C LEU A 310 3.05 11.23 12.40
N GLN A 311 2.39 12.24 11.82
CA GLN A 311 2.66 12.67 10.45
C GLN A 311 3.96 13.49 10.37
N HIS A 312 4.64 13.45 9.21
CA HIS A 312 5.87 14.23 9.01
C HIS A 312 5.69 15.75 9.12
N SER A 313 4.48 16.26 8.86
CA SER A 313 4.15 17.69 8.93
C SER A 313 3.86 18.17 10.36
N HIS A 314 3.78 17.26 11.33
CA HIS A 314 3.53 17.58 12.72
C HIS A 314 4.77 18.20 13.39
N ASP A 315 4.59 19.20 14.26
CA ASP A 315 5.71 19.80 14.99
C ASP A 315 6.34 18.76 15.94
N GLY A 316 7.60 18.43 15.69
CA GLY A 316 8.36 17.46 16.47
C GLY A 316 8.67 17.90 17.91
N ARG A 317 8.39 19.16 18.29
CA ARG A 317 8.65 19.67 19.66
C ARG A 317 7.92 18.92 20.77
N TYR A 318 6.80 18.26 20.47
CA TYR A 318 6.03 17.47 21.44
C TYR A 318 5.94 15.98 21.07
N ASN A 319 6.76 15.50 20.14
CA ASN A 319 6.73 14.10 19.71
C ASN A 319 7.52 13.18 20.66
N PHE A 320 6.94 12.91 21.83
CA PHE A 320 7.48 11.99 22.84
C PHE A 320 6.86 10.60 22.78
N PHE A 321 6.28 10.20 21.63
CA PHE A 321 5.67 8.87 21.46
C PHE A 321 6.62 7.71 21.82
N HIS A 322 7.92 7.88 21.58
CA HIS A 322 8.96 6.89 21.84
C HIS A 322 9.38 6.77 23.32
N CYS A 323 8.66 7.41 24.25
CA CYS A 323 9.00 7.47 25.68
C CYS A 323 8.00 6.71 26.55
N ASP A 324 8.48 6.03 27.59
CA ASP A 324 7.63 5.22 28.48
C ASP A 324 6.51 6.03 29.13
N GLN A 325 6.78 7.25 29.61
CA GLN A 325 5.75 8.12 30.21
C GLN A 325 4.57 8.38 29.26
N SER A 326 4.85 8.57 27.97
CA SER A 326 3.84 8.71 26.94
C SER A 326 3.07 7.41 26.74
N GLN A 327 3.78 6.27 26.73
CA GLN A 327 3.18 4.95 26.56
C GLN A 327 2.28 4.57 27.73
N ASP A 328 2.68 4.86 28.97
CA ASP A 328 1.88 4.64 30.17
C ASP A 328 0.53 5.36 30.12
N LEU A 329 0.51 6.55 29.52
CA LEU A 329 -0.71 7.30 29.28
C LEU A 329 -1.51 6.68 28.14
N LEU A 330 -0.88 6.46 26.99
CA LEU A 330 -1.52 5.92 25.79
C LEU A 330 -2.14 4.53 26.04
N GLN A 331 -1.53 3.68 26.87
CA GLN A 331 -2.06 2.36 27.20
C GLN A 331 -3.39 2.38 27.95
N LYS A 332 -3.66 3.45 28.70
CA LYS A 332 -4.90 3.64 29.46
C LYS A 332 -6.07 4.13 28.60
N ILE A 333 -5.79 4.68 27.42
CA ILE A 333 -6.81 5.21 26.52
C ILE A 333 -7.50 4.08 25.75
N PRO A 334 -8.84 3.95 25.78
CA PRO A 334 -9.55 2.88 25.08
C PRO A 334 -9.36 2.90 23.56
N VAL A 335 -9.51 4.06 22.91
CA VAL A 335 -9.44 4.20 21.44
C VAL A 335 -8.40 5.24 21.05
N LEU A 336 -7.36 4.81 20.34
CA LEU A 336 -6.38 5.71 19.73
C LEU A 336 -6.72 5.89 18.25
N ILE A 337 -6.79 7.14 17.77
CA ILE A 337 -6.93 7.47 16.35
C ILE A 337 -5.55 7.92 15.85
N LEU A 338 -4.88 7.04 15.11
CA LEU A 338 -3.54 7.26 14.59
C LEU A 338 -3.57 7.96 13.24
N ARG A 339 -2.95 9.12 13.18
CA ARG A 339 -2.63 9.84 11.93
C ARG A 339 -1.13 9.73 11.69
N SER A 340 -0.71 9.02 10.65
CA SER A 340 0.71 8.92 10.30
C SER A 340 0.92 8.63 8.83
N ASP A 341 2.07 9.04 8.31
CA ASP A 341 2.60 8.71 6.99
C ASP A 341 4.04 8.15 7.06
N GLN A 342 4.49 7.78 8.27
CA GLN A 342 5.84 7.33 8.58
C GLN A 342 5.92 5.84 8.93
N TYR A 343 7.04 5.21 8.56
CA TYR A 343 7.41 3.90 9.09
C TYR A 343 8.04 4.05 10.48
N PHE A 344 7.23 4.30 11.50
CA PHE A 344 7.70 4.63 12.85
C PHE A 344 8.19 3.43 13.69
N VAL A 345 8.40 2.25 13.08
CA VAL A 345 8.88 1.04 13.77
C VAL A 345 10.19 1.26 14.53
N PRO A 346 11.21 1.98 14.01
CA PRO A 346 12.42 2.25 14.79
C PRO A 346 12.14 2.92 16.13
N SER A 347 11.12 3.80 16.24
CA SER A 347 10.73 4.37 17.53
C SER A 347 10.18 3.33 18.51
N LEU A 348 9.56 2.25 18.03
CA LEU A 348 9.05 1.20 18.91
C LEU A 348 10.19 0.45 19.61
N PHE A 349 11.33 0.28 18.92
CA PHE A 349 12.54 -0.30 19.50
C PHE A 349 13.25 0.63 20.51
N MET A 350 12.92 1.93 20.48
CA MET A 350 13.44 2.89 21.47
C MET A 350 12.69 2.81 22.81
N ILE A 351 11.49 2.24 22.84
CA ILE A 351 10.62 2.16 24.01
C ILE A 351 11.04 0.96 24.88
N PRO A 352 11.58 1.18 26.10
CA PRO A 352 11.98 0.11 27.00
C PRO A 352 10.88 -0.92 27.26
N LEU A 353 9.63 -0.48 27.41
CA LEU A 353 8.47 -1.35 27.64
C LEU A 353 8.29 -2.45 26.56
N PHE A 354 8.68 -2.19 25.31
CA PHE A 354 8.51 -3.13 24.21
C PHE A 354 9.75 -3.97 23.92
N ARG A 355 10.87 -3.72 24.61
CA ARG A 355 12.18 -4.31 24.27
C ARG A 355 12.19 -5.83 24.29
N GLN A 356 11.65 -6.44 25.34
CA GLN A 356 11.64 -7.89 25.49
C GLN A 356 10.79 -8.53 24.39
N ASP A 357 9.53 -8.10 24.26
CA ASP A 357 8.62 -8.59 23.22
C ASP A 357 9.25 -8.45 21.82
N LEU A 358 9.79 -7.28 21.48
CA LEU A 358 10.42 -7.06 20.17
C LEU A 358 11.63 -7.96 19.92
N SER A 359 12.41 -8.28 20.96
CA SER A 359 13.56 -9.18 20.83
C SER A 359 13.17 -10.64 20.59
N GLU A 360 12.03 -11.08 21.12
CA GLU A 360 11.51 -12.44 20.94
C GLU A 360 10.70 -12.56 19.64
N ILE A 361 9.91 -11.54 19.30
CA ILE A 361 9.15 -11.46 18.05
C ILE A 361 10.11 -11.40 16.85
N PHE A 362 11.16 -10.57 16.92
CA PHE A 362 12.13 -10.38 15.86
C PHE A 362 13.55 -10.61 16.39
N PRO A 363 14.04 -11.87 16.36
CA PRO A 363 15.45 -12.15 16.63
C PRO A 363 16.36 -11.45 15.61
N GLU A 364 15.99 -11.52 14.32
CA GLU A 364 16.60 -10.75 13.24
C GLU A 364 15.96 -9.37 13.16
N LYS A 365 16.66 -8.31 13.60
CA LYS A 365 16.04 -6.98 13.81
C LYS A 365 15.62 -6.29 12.53
N ASP A 366 16.14 -6.72 11.39
CA ASP A 366 15.81 -6.18 10.07
C ASP A 366 14.76 -6.99 9.28
N THR A 367 13.92 -7.76 9.98
CA THR A 367 12.86 -8.60 9.38
C THR A 367 11.43 -8.14 9.68
N VAL A 368 11.27 -6.99 10.34
CA VAL A 368 9.98 -6.53 10.88
C VAL A 368 8.93 -6.34 9.78
N PHE A 369 9.18 -5.48 8.80
CA PHE A 369 8.25 -5.28 7.69
C PHE A 369 8.19 -6.53 6.80
N HIS A 370 9.29 -7.27 6.65
CA HIS A 370 9.28 -8.49 5.85
C HIS A 370 8.21 -9.48 6.33
N HIS A 371 8.17 -9.76 7.63
CA HIS A 371 7.17 -10.65 8.20
C HIS A 371 5.78 -10.02 8.26
N LEU A 372 5.65 -8.81 8.82
CA LEU A 372 4.34 -8.19 9.01
C LEU A 372 3.69 -7.81 7.67
N GLY A 373 4.47 -7.36 6.70
CA GLY A 373 4.00 -7.06 5.36
C GLY A 373 3.50 -8.30 4.62
N ARG A 374 4.21 -9.42 4.71
CA ARG A 374 3.79 -10.71 4.13
C ARG A 374 2.58 -11.34 4.83
N TYR A 375 2.34 -10.98 6.09
CA TYR A 375 1.15 -11.38 6.84
C TYR A 375 -0.09 -10.52 6.49
N LEU A 376 0.09 -9.20 6.36
CA LEU A 376 -1.02 -8.26 6.15
C LEU A 376 -1.42 -8.12 4.68
N PHE A 377 -0.46 -7.97 3.77
CA PHE A 377 -0.71 -7.44 2.43
C PHE A 377 -0.82 -8.55 1.38
N HIS A 378 -1.98 -9.20 1.34
CA HIS A 378 -2.34 -10.12 0.28
C HIS A 378 -3.12 -9.37 -0.81
N PRO A 379 -2.64 -9.35 -2.07
CA PRO A 379 -3.41 -8.78 -3.18
C PRO A 379 -4.79 -9.40 -3.29
N SER A 380 -5.81 -8.55 -3.52
CA SER A 380 -7.13 -9.02 -3.94
C SER A 380 -7.04 -9.85 -5.22
N ASN A 381 -8.10 -10.59 -5.56
CA ASN A 381 -8.12 -11.39 -6.79
C ASN A 381 -7.94 -10.52 -8.04
N GLU A 382 -8.48 -9.30 -8.07
CA GLU A 382 -8.32 -8.35 -9.18
C GLU A 382 -6.85 -7.96 -9.38
N ALA A 383 -6.17 -7.55 -8.30
CA ALA A 383 -4.73 -7.25 -8.38
C ALA A 383 -3.91 -8.51 -8.67
N TRP A 384 -4.28 -9.65 -8.09
CA TRP A 384 -3.59 -10.92 -8.26
C TRP A 384 -3.63 -11.42 -9.70
N GLU A 385 -4.76 -11.26 -10.38
CA GLU A 385 -4.90 -11.62 -11.80
C GLU A 385 -3.93 -10.82 -12.68
N LEU A 386 -3.79 -9.52 -12.44
CA LEU A 386 -2.82 -8.68 -13.15
C LEU A 386 -1.38 -9.10 -12.85
N ILE A 387 -1.07 -9.37 -11.59
CA ILE A 387 0.25 -9.83 -11.14
C ILE A 387 0.61 -11.17 -11.83
N SER A 388 -0.26 -12.17 -11.73
CA SER A 388 0.03 -13.51 -12.24
C SER A 388 0.15 -13.52 -13.76
N LYS A 389 -0.80 -12.90 -14.49
CA LYS A 389 -0.76 -12.82 -15.96
C LYS A 389 0.51 -12.12 -16.44
N PHE A 390 0.88 -10.99 -15.84
CA PHE A 390 2.09 -10.27 -16.21
C PHE A 390 3.34 -11.10 -15.94
N TYR A 391 3.43 -11.72 -14.76
CA TYR A 391 4.58 -12.55 -14.41
C TYR A 391 4.75 -13.72 -15.39
N GLU A 392 3.70 -14.48 -15.66
CA GLU A 392 3.76 -15.62 -16.59
C GLU A 392 4.15 -15.20 -18.01
N ALA A 393 3.60 -14.09 -18.50
CA ALA A 393 3.84 -13.61 -19.86
C ALA A 393 5.26 -13.05 -20.05
N HIS A 394 5.84 -12.43 -19.03
CA HIS A 394 7.03 -11.58 -19.22
C HIS A 394 8.22 -11.95 -18.33
N LEU A 395 8.00 -12.51 -17.14
CA LEU A 395 9.04 -12.72 -16.13
C LEU A 395 9.35 -14.20 -15.88
N ALA A 396 8.39 -15.11 -16.05
CA ALA A 396 8.53 -16.52 -15.67
C ALA A 396 9.68 -17.24 -16.40
N LYS A 397 9.89 -16.95 -17.68
CA LYS A 397 10.90 -17.63 -18.52
C LYS A 397 12.33 -17.08 -18.36
N ALA A 398 12.51 -15.96 -17.67
CA ALA A 398 13.83 -15.36 -17.50
C ALA A 398 14.67 -16.14 -16.48
N ASN A 399 15.98 -16.25 -16.73
CA ASN A 399 16.92 -16.86 -15.78
C ASN A 399 17.12 -15.97 -14.55
N GLU A 400 17.13 -14.65 -14.76
CA GLU A 400 17.27 -13.65 -13.69
C GLU A 400 16.32 -12.46 -13.94
N ARG A 401 15.76 -11.91 -12.86
CA ARG A 401 14.79 -10.82 -12.86
C ARG A 401 15.37 -9.63 -12.10
N ILE A 402 15.50 -8.49 -12.77
CA ILE A 402 16.02 -7.26 -12.17
C ILE A 402 14.89 -6.23 -12.08
N GLY A 403 14.59 -5.77 -10.87
CA GLY A 403 13.62 -4.70 -10.65
C GLY A 403 14.30 -3.33 -10.66
N LEU A 404 13.73 -2.38 -11.40
CA LEU A 404 14.12 -0.97 -11.42
C LEU A 404 12.93 -0.13 -10.94
N GLN A 405 13.00 0.34 -9.69
CA GLN A 405 12.01 1.23 -9.11
C GLN A 405 12.50 2.68 -9.23
N ILE A 406 11.86 3.45 -10.13
CA ILE A 406 12.29 4.79 -10.50
C ILE A 406 11.25 5.82 -10.02
N ARG A 407 11.62 6.67 -9.07
CA ARG A 407 10.81 7.76 -8.54
C ARG A 407 11.58 9.06 -8.54
N ILE A 408 11.10 10.03 -9.31
CA ILE A 408 11.62 11.40 -9.32
C ILE A 408 10.73 12.28 -8.45
N PHE A 409 11.28 12.93 -7.42
CA PHE A 409 10.53 13.87 -6.58
C PHE A 409 10.56 15.31 -7.09
N ASN A 410 11.53 15.66 -7.96
CA ASN A 410 11.62 16.97 -8.60
C ASN A 410 12.23 16.79 -9.99
N THR A 411 11.39 16.89 -11.03
CA THR A 411 11.75 16.70 -12.44
C THR A 411 12.66 17.80 -13.00
N HIS A 412 12.72 18.97 -12.35
CA HIS A 412 13.57 20.07 -12.78
C HIS A 412 15.02 19.96 -12.28
N ARG A 413 15.33 19.00 -11.40
CA ARG A 413 16.67 18.87 -10.82
C ARG A 413 17.67 18.14 -11.71
N SER A 414 17.22 17.19 -12.51
CA SER A 414 18.08 16.39 -13.37
C SER A 414 17.32 15.98 -14.62
N PRO A 415 17.93 16.10 -15.80
CA PRO A 415 17.38 15.54 -17.02
C PRO A 415 17.12 14.03 -16.87
N HIS A 416 16.08 13.53 -17.55
CA HIS A 416 15.79 12.10 -17.60
C HIS A 416 17.00 11.28 -18.08
N GLN A 417 17.78 11.83 -19.02
CA GLN A 417 19.00 11.18 -19.52
C GLN A 417 20.06 10.99 -18.43
N THR A 418 20.26 11.97 -17.54
CA THR A 418 21.25 11.85 -16.45
C THR A 418 20.86 10.74 -15.48
N ILE A 419 19.56 10.61 -15.19
CA ILE A 419 19.03 9.53 -14.33
C ILE A 419 19.20 8.16 -15.01
N ILE A 420 18.96 8.07 -16.34
CA ILE A 420 19.23 6.85 -17.11
C ILE A 420 20.71 6.47 -17.03
N ASN A 421 21.61 7.44 -17.20
CA ASN A 421 23.04 7.19 -17.11
C ASN A 421 23.46 6.77 -15.69
N GLU A 422 22.84 7.32 -14.64
CA GLU A 422 23.04 6.89 -13.25
C GLU A 422 22.59 5.42 -13.04
N ILE A 423 21.44 5.05 -13.59
CA ILE A 423 20.93 3.67 -13.56
C ILE A 423 21.90 2.73 -14.26
N ILE A 424 22.35 3.06 -15.47
CA ILE A 424 23.31 2.25 -16.23
C ILE A 424 24.63 2.12 -15.46
N ALA A 425 25.16 3.23 -14.95
CA ALA A 425 26.39 3.21 -14.16
C ALA A 425 26.26 2.31 -12.91
N CYS A 426 25.10 2.34 -12.24
CA CYS A 426 24.81 1.45 -11.12
C CYS A 426 24.74 -0.03 -11.55
N THR A 427 23.98 -0.35 -12.61
CA THR A 427 23.78 -1.73 -13.06
C THR A 427 25.08 -2.36 -13.54
N LEU A 428 25.90 -1.61 -14.29
CA LEU A 428 27.20 -2.09 -14.78
C LEU A 428 28.19 -2.29 -13.63
N LYS A 429 28.34 -1.28 -12.75
CA LYS A 429 29.26 -1.35 -11.60
C LYS A 429 29.01 -2.56 -10.71
N HIS A 430 27.74 -2.94 -10.55
CA HIS A 430 27.34 -4.06 -9.71
C HIS A 430 26.95 -5.32 -10.50
N LYS A 431 27.30 -5.38 -11.79
CA LYS A 431 27.14 -6.54 -12.68
C LYS A 431 25.71 -7.08 -12.76
N LEU A 432 24.72 -6.22 -12.55
CA LEU A 432 23.30 -6.57 -12.68
C LEU A 432 22.92 -6.67 -14.16
N LEU A 433 23.44 -5.75 -14.98
CA LEU A 433 23.30 -5.77 -16.44
C LEU A 433 24.70 -5.78 -17.09
N PRO A 434 24.83 -6.43 -18.26
CA PRO A 434 26.11 -6.49 -18.96
C PRO A 434 26.44 -5.21 -19.72
N GLU A 435 27.73 -5.01 -19.97
CA GLU A 435 28.21 -3.97 -20.88
C GLU A 435 27.77 -4.24 -22.33
N LEU A 436 27.69 -3.17 -23.12
CA LEU A 436 27.33 -3.24 -24.53
C LEU A 436 28.57 -3.19 -25.41
N ASP A 437 28.65 -4.06 -26.41
CA ASP A 437 29.67 -4.05 -27.45
C ASP A 437 29.26 -3.06 -28.55
N MET A 438 29.82 -1.85 -28.50
CA MET A 438 29.53 -0.75 -29.44
C MET A 438 30.13 -1.00 -30.85
N GLN A 439 30.94 -2.04 -31.04
CA GLN A 439 31.59 -2.34 -32.32
C GLN A 439 30.82 -3.38 -33.15
N LYS A 440 29.79 -4.02 -32.59
CA LYS A 440 29.00 -5.06 -33.28
C LYS A 440 27.50 -4.77 -33.22
N PRO A 441 26.84 -4.50 -34.37
CA PRO A 441 25.39 -4.41 -34.41
C PRO A 441 24.74 -5.70 -33.94
N ALA A 442 23.52 -5.60 -33.41
CA ALA A 442 22.78 -6.73 -32.85
C ALA A 442 22.77 -7.92 -33.84
N THR A 443 23.31 -9.05 -33.38
CA THR A 443 23.28 -10.33 -34.11
C THR A 443 22.13 -11.19 -33.59
N SER A 444 21.60 -12.09 -34.43
CA SER A 444 20.51 -12.98 -34.04
C SER A 444 20.92 -13.85 -32.83
N PRO A 445 20.03 -14.04 -31.83
CA PRO A 445 20.35 -14.78 -30.61
C PRO A 445 20.77 -16.23 -30.91
N LEU A 446 21.86 -16.71 -30.32
CA LEU A 446 22.20 -18.13 -30.34
C LEU A 446 21.30 -18.91 -29.36
N LYS A 447 21.01 -20.19 -29.68
CA LYS A 447 20.03 -21.05 -28.99
C LYS A 447 20.29 -21.34 -27.48
N GLN A 448 21.41 -20.89 -26.91
CA GLN A 448 21.84 -21.20 -25.53
C GLN A 448 22.17 -19.96 -24.69
N GLU A 449 21.57 -18.81 -24.98
CA GLU A 449 21.85 -17.57 -24.24
C GLU A 449 21.05 -17.45 -22.93
N THR A 450 21.75 -17.13 -21.84
CA THR A 450 21.14 -16.74 -20.56
C THR A 450 20.35 -15.45 -20.73
N SER A 451 19.15 -15.40 -20.17
CA SER A 451 18.22 -14.28 -20.34
C SER A 451 17.91 -13.56 -19.03
N LYS A 452 17.91 -12.23 -19.07
CA LYS A 452 17.50 -11.37 -17.95
C LYS A 452 16.24 -10.60 -18.33
N ALA A 453 15.25 -10.60 -17.45
CA ALA A 453 14.08 -9.72 -17.55
C ALA A 453 14.26 -8.54 -16.60
N VAL A 454 14.14 -7.32 -17.13
CA VAL A 454 14.22 -6.08 -16.38
C VAL A 454 12.83 -5.48 -16.25
N LEU A 455 12.30 -5.45 -15.04
CA LEU A 455 11.02 -4.85 -14.71
C LEU A 455 11.23 -3.38 -14.32
N VAL A 456 10.64 -2.45 -15.05
CA VAL A 456 10.72 -1.02 -14.78
C VAL A 456 9.39 -0.52 -14.22
N ALA A 457 9.43 0.04 -13.01
CA ALA A 457 8.29 0.69 -12.37
C ALA A 457 8.57 2.18 -12.24
N SER A 458 7.83 3.00 -12.98
CA SER A 458 8.02 4.44 -13.08
C SER A 458 6.74 5.12 -13.58
N LEU A 459 6.51 6.35 -13.12
CA LEU A 459 5.46 7.18 -13.70
C LEU A 459 5.75 7.52 -15.18
N TYR A 460 7.02 7.65 -15.54
CA TYR A 460 7.46 8.04 -16.89
C TYR A 460 7.86 6.79 -17.69
N SER A 461 7.31 6.65 -18.90
CA SER A 461 7.67 5.58 -19.86
C SER A 461 9.09 5.71 -20.39
N GLU A 462 9.58 6.94 -20.49
CA GLU A 462 10.88 7.27 -21.08
C GLU A 462 12.03 6.41 -20.54
N TYR A 463 12.00 6.06 -19.25
CA TYR A 463 13.02 5.20 -18.65
C TYR A 463 13.03 3.78 -19.19
N GLY A 464 11.87 3.12 -19.22
CA GLY A 464 11.76 1.77 -19.74
C GLY A 464 12.01 1.74 -21.24
N GLU A 465 11.49 2.72 -21.98
CA GLU A 465 11.63 2.80 -23.43
C GLU A 465 13.08 3.05 -23.86
N LYS A 466 13.78 4.02 -23.26
CA LYS A 466 15.18 4.31 -23.61
C LYS A 466 16.10 3.14 -23.28
N LEU A 467 15.95 2.53 -22.10
CA LEU A 467 16.74 1.35 -21.74
C LEU A 467 16.46 0.18 -22.68
N ARG A 468 15.19 -0.08 -23.02
CA ARG A 468 14.81 -1.09 -24.01
C ARG A 468 15.45 -0.84 -25.36
N THR A 469 15.31 0.36 -25.91
CA THR A 469 15.87 0.73 -27.22
C THR A 469 17.39 0.57 -27.24
N MET A 470 18.06 0.99 -26.17
CA MET A 470 19.52 0.88 -26.05
C MET A 470 20.00 -0.58 -26.07
N TYR A 471 19.38 -1.48 -25.32
CA TYR A 471 19.77 -2.90 -25.29
C TYR A 471 19.25 -3.69 -26.51
N MET A 472 18.21 -3.22 -27.20
CA MET A 472 17.78 -3.83 -28.46
C MET A 472 18.69 -3.47 -29.64
N ALA A 473 19.26 -2.26 -29.65
CA ALA A 473 20.09 -1.79 -30.75
C ALA A 473 21.53 -2.35 -30.72
N ASN A 474 21.98 -2.88 -29.58
CA ASN A 474 23.38 -3.25 -29.34
C ASN A 474 23.52 -4.69 -28.85
N THR A 475 24.67 -5.31 -29.13
CA THR A 475 24.99 -6.65 -28.58
C THR A 475 25.57 -6.50 -27.18
N THR A 476 25.22 -7.40 -26.25
CA THR A 476 25.86 -7.45 -24.94
C THR A 476 27.22 -8.16 -25.01
N VAL A 477 28.22 -7.69 -24.27
CA VAL A 477 29.57 -8.31 -24.25
C VAL A 477 29.49 -9.76 -23.76
N THR A 478 28.60 -10.04 -22.82
CA THR A 478 28.37 -11.38 -22.25
C THR A 478 27.48 -12.27 -23.12
N ARG A 479 26.91 -11.75 -24.22
CA ARG A 479 25.89 -12.43 -25.05
C ARG A 479 24.59 -12.78 -24.29
N GLU A 480 24.35 -12.17 -23.13
CA GLU A 480 23.09 -12.31 -22.41
C GLU A 480 21.96 -11.56 -23.13
N VAL A 481 20.78 -12.16 -23.22
CA VAL A 481 19.58 -11.53 -23.77
C VAL A 481 18.88 -10.72 -22.69
N ILE A 482 18.80 -9.41 -22.86
CA ILE A 482 18.16 -8.50 -21.88
C ILE A 482 16.82 -8.01 -22.43
N ARG A 483 15.73 -8.25 -21.70
CA ARG A 483 14.38 -7.81 -22.08
C ARG A 483 13.82 -6.84 -21.04
N PHE A 484 13.35 -5.69 -21.48
CA PHE A 484 12.79 -4.66 -20.61
C PHE A 484 11.27 -4.66 -20.69
N TYR A 485 10.61 -4.61 -19.53
CA TYR A 485 9.17 -4.58 -19.40
C TYR A 485 8.75 -3.48 -18.42
N GLN A 486 7.82 -2.62 -18.83
CA GLN A 486 7.23 -1.58 -18.00
C GLN A 486 5.71 -1.78 -17.98
N PRO A 487 5.11 -2.27 -16.87
CA PRO A 487 3.70 -2.64 -16.83
C PRO A 487 2.75 -1.46 -17.05
N SER A 488 3.07 -0.32 -16.45
CA SER A 488 2.32 0.93 -16.62
C SER A 488 3.22 2.17 -16.62
N HIS A 489 2.68 3.28 -17.07
CA HIS A 489 3.32 4.60 -17.02
C HIS A 489 2.25 5.70 -16.92
N GLU A 490 1.78 5.95 -15.70
CA GLU A 490 0.62 6.84 -15.47
C GLU A 490 0.93 8.34 -15.62
N GLU A 491 2.20 8.73 -15.87
CA GLU A 491 2.78 10.08 -15.97
C GLU A 491 2.66 10.95 -14.72
N ARG A 492 1.56 10.81 -13.97
CA ARG A 492 1.26 11.48 -12.71
C ARG A 492 0.67 10.49 -11.72
N GLN A 493 0.93 10.76 -10.44
CA GLN A 493 0.24 10.09 -9.36
C GLN A 493 -1.21 10.59 -9.30
N LYS A 494 -2.18 9.67 -9.36
CA LYS A 494 -3.62 9.97 -9.32
C LYS A 494 -4.19 9.48 -7.99
N SER A 495 -4.13 10.33 -6.97
CA SER A 495 -4.77 10.06 -5.68
C SER A 495 -6.29 9.92 -5.86
N ASN A 496 -6.94 9.06 -5.07
CA ASN A 496 -8.39 8.81 -5.14
C ASN A 496 -8.88 8.07 -6.41
N ASN A 497 -8.01 7.35 -7.12
CA ASN A 497 -8.37 6.53 -8.27
C ASN A 497 -8.07 5.04 -7.98
N ASP A 498 -9.12 4.22 -7.93
CA ASP A 498 -9.04 2.81 -7.53
C ASP A 498 -8.13 2.01 -8.47
N MET A 499 -8.28 2.20 -9.79
CA MET A 499 -7.45 1.54 -10.80
C MET A 499 -5.98 1.99 -10.72
N HIS A 500 -5.71 3.25 -10.38
CA HIS A 500 -4.35 3.75 -10.19
C HIS A 500 -3.64 2.99 -9.05
N ASN A 501 -4.31 2.79 -7.92
CA ASN A 501 -3.71 2.07 -6.79
C ASN A 501 -3.61 0.56 -7.04
N ILE A 502 -4.51 -0.05 -7.83
CA ILE A 502 -4.37 -1.45 -8.26
C ILE A 502 -3.13 -1.64 -9.13
N LYS A 503 -2.88 -0.75 -10.11
CA LYS A 503 -1.66 -0.77 -10.92
C LYS A 503 -0.41 -0.56 -10.07
N ALA A 504 -0.42 0.42 -9.17
CA ALA A 504 0.68 0.68 -8.25
C ALA A 504 0.97 -0.54 -7.34
N TRP A 505 -0.08 -1.18 -6.81
CA TRP A 505 0.07 -2.37 -5.98
C TRP A 505 0.63 -3.56 -6.78
N THR A 506 0.16 -3.74 -8.01
CA THR A 506 0.66 -4.76 -8.94
C THR A 506 2.15 -4.58 -9.20
N GLU A 507 2.59 -3.36 -9.50
CA GLU A 507 4.01 -3.06 -9.71
C GLU A 507 4.88 -3.27 -8.47
N ILE A 508 4.43 -2.82 -7.28
CA ILE A 508 5.12 -3.10 -6.01
C ILE A 508 5.31 -4.61 -5.82
N TYR A 509 4.25 -5.38 -6.07
CA TYR A 509 4.29 -6.82 -5.88
C TYR A 509 5.23 -7.49 -6.90
N LEU A 510 5.16 -7.14 -8.19
CA LEU A 510 6.04 -7.66 -9.23
C LEU A 510 7.51 -7.34 -8.96
N LEU A 511 7.84 -6.12 -8.50
CA LEU A 511 9.20 -5.77 -8.07
C LEU A 511 9.68 -6.66 -6.92
N SER A 512 8.80 -7.02 -5.99
CA SER A 512 9.13 -7.93 -4.88
C SER A 512 9.36 -9.40 -5.31
N LEU A 513 9.08 -9.73 -6.57
CA LEU A 513 9.36 -11.05 -7.18
C LEU A 513 10.69 -11.06 -7.96
N CYS A 514 11.40 -9.93 -8.02
CA CYS A 514 12.70 -9.84 -8.69
C CYS A 514 13.82 -10.42 -7.83
N ASP A 515 14.90 -10.84 -8.48
CA ASP A 515 16.09 -11.43 -7.85
C ASP A 515 17.04 -10.35 -7.30
N ALA A 516 17.10 -9.22 -8.00
CA ALA A 516 17.79 -8.02 -7.55
C ALA A 516 16.91 -6.78 -7.77
N LEU A 517 17.13 -5.76 -6.96
CA LEU A 517 16.32 -4.55 -6.99
C LEU A 517 17.20 -3.31 -6.90
N ILE A 518 16.95 -2.35 -7.79
CA ILE A 518 17.41 -0.97 -7.69
C ILE A 518 16.23 -0.10 -7.29
N THR A 519 16.41 0.76 -6.29
CA THR A 519 15.37 1.66 -5.79
C THR A 519 15.79 3.11 -5.82
N SER A 520 14.80 3.98 -5.95
CA SER A 520 15.01 5.43 -5.86
C SER A 520 15.02 5.91 -4.41
N PRO A 521 15.89 6.88 -4.06
CA PRO A 521 16.02 7.37 -2.70
C PRO A 521 14.72 8.02 -2.21
N LYS A 522 14.38 7.81 -0.94
CA LYS A 522 13.15 8.27 -0.27
C LYS A 522 11.85 7.63 -0.75
N SER A 523 11.90 6.68 -1.69
CA SER A 523 10.67 6.10 -2.22
C SER A 523 10.14 4.98 -1.33
N THR A 524 9.05 5.24 -0.61
CA THR A 524 8.36 4.20 0.17
C THR A 524 7.76 3.10 -0.70
N PHE A 525 7.47 3.38 -1.97
CA PHE A 525 7.12 2.36 -2.97
C PHE A 525 8.22 1.30 -3.11
N GLY A 526 9.47 1.73 -3.22
CA GLY A 526 10.64 0.86 -3.24
C GLY A 526 10.83 0.11 -1.92
N TYR A 527 10.63 0.77 -0.77
CA TYR A 527 10.73 0.11 0.53
C TYR A 527 9.74 -1.03 0.71
N VAL A 528 8.50 -0.86 0.25
CA VAL A 528 7.51 -1.95 0.34
C VAL A 528 7.95 -3.12 -0.54
N ALA A 529 8.33 -2.86 -1.79
CA ALA A 529 8.75 -3.90 -2.72
C ALA A 529 9.96 -4.70 -2.19
N GLN A 530 11.00 -3.99 -1.74
CA GLN A 530 12.23 -4.62 -1.23
C GLN A 530 11.93 -5.48 0.01
N SER A 531 11.08 -4.98 0.92
CA SER A 531 10.82 -5.65 2.19
C SER A 531 9.92 -6.87 2.00
N LEU A 532 8.91 -6.79 1.13
CA LEU A 532 8.08 -7.95 0.76
C LEU A 532 8.91 -9.05 0.08
N GLY A 533 9.90 -8.65 -0.74
CA GLY A 533 10.78 -9.57 -1.45
C GLY A 533 11.92 -10.14 -0.59
N GLY A 534 12.17 -9.59 0.60
CA GLY A 534 13.34 -9.97 1.39
C GLY A 534 14.66 -9.49 0.78
N LEU A 535 14.64 -8.37 0.05
CA LEU A 535 15.74 -7.89 -0.78
C LEU A 535 16.44 -6.69 -0.13
N LYS A 536 17.77 -6.74 -0.03
CA LYS A 536 18.60 -5.56 0.21
C LYS A 536 18.88 -4.88 -1.13
N PRO A 537 18.26 -3.74 -1.49
CA PRO A 537 18.42 -3.15 -2.82
C PRO A 537 19.74 -2.39 -2.98
N TRP A 538 20.01 -2.01 -4.22
CA TRP A 538 20.93 -0.91 -4.55
C TRP A 538 20.14 0.39 -4.65
N ILE A 539 20.50 1.39 -3.84
CA ILE A 539 19.80 2.67 -3.77
C ILE A 539 20.57 3.70 -4.60
N LEU A 540 19.91 4.29 -5.60
CA LEU A 540 20.50 5.38 -6.41
C LEU A 540 20.86 6.58 -5.52
N LYS A 541 22.00 7.21 -5.78
CA LYS A 541 22.48 8.35 -4.99
C LYS A 541 21.78 9.67 -5.31
N ARG A 542 20.99 9.68 -6.39
CA ARG A 542 20.25 10.81 -6.97
C ARG A 542 21.19 11.77 -7.68
N ALA A 543 21.20 11.71 -9.01
CA ALA A 543 21.82 12.71 -9.85
C ALA A 543 21.35 14.14 -9.53
N TYR A 544 22.23 15.10 -9.83
CA TYR A 544 21.95 16.53 -9.74
C TYR A 544 22.50 17.23 -10.97
N GLY A 545 21.65 17.97 -11.68
CA GLY A 545 21.99 18.50 -13.01
C GLY A 545 22.40 17.37 -13.94
N ASP A 546 23.54 17.56 -14.61
CA ASP A 546 24.14 16.60 -15.55
C ASP A 546 25.20 15.69 -14.90
N THR A 547 25.39 15.79 -13.59
CA THR A 547 26.42 15.02 -12.87
C THR A 547 25.86 13.72 -12.31
N ILE A 548 26.49 12.61 -12.68
CA ILE A 548 26.23 11.29 -12.10
C ILE A 548 27.06 11.15 -10.81
N PRO A 549 26.47 10.78 -9.66
CA PRO A 549 27.22 10.57 -8.43
C PRO A 549 28.25 9.42 -8.56
N ASN A 550 29.37 9.52 -7.84
CA ASN A 550 30.31 8.41 -7.66
C ASN A 550 30.45 8.06 -6.17
N PRO A 551 30.00 6.88 -5.71
CA PRO A 551 29.37 5.81 -6.50
C PRO A 551 27.96 6.19 -7.01
N PRO A 552 27.48 5.62 -8.14
CA PRO A 552 26.15 5.93 -8.69
C PRO A 552 24.99 5.40 -7.83
N CYS A 553 25.25 4.34 -7.07
CA CYS A 553 24.33 3.78 -6.11
C CYS A 553 25.10 3.14 -4.96
N GLN A 554 24.40 2.80 -3.88
CA GLN A 554 24.98 2.10 -2.74
C GLN A 554 24.06 1.00 -2.25
N ARG A 555 24.62 -0.08 -1.70
CA ARG A 555 23.82 -1.16 -1.12
C ARG A 555 23.13 -0.67 0.14
N ALA A 556 21.85 -1.00 0.30
CA ALA A 556 21.15 -0.82 1.54
C ALA A 556 21.76 -1.69 2.66
N LYS A 557 21.88 -1.13 3.87
CA LYS A 557 22.33 -1.82 5.10
C LYS A 557 21.42 -3.01 5.44
N SER A 558 20.12 -2.84 5.20
CA SER A 558 19.11 -3.87 5.41
C SER A 558 17.92 -3.69 4.47
N MET A 559 17.02 -4.67 4.47
CA MET A 559 15.78 -4.63 3.69
C MET A 559 14.69 -3.77 4.33
N GLU A 560 14.86 -3.30 5.56
CA GLU A 560 13.83 -2.52 6.26
C GLU A 560 13.53 -1.16 5.61
N PRO A 561 12.29 -0.66 5.68
CA PRO A 561 11.96 0.70 5.29
C PRO A 561 12.72 1.74 6.13
N CYS A 562 12.96 2.92 5.56
CA CYS A 562 13.50 4.05 6.31
C CYS A 562 12.37 4.82 7.02
N PHE A 563 12.55 5.12 8.31
CA PHE A 563 11.77 6.11 9.03
C PHE A 563 12.32 7.50 8.74
N HIS A 564 11.65 8.26 7.87
CA HIS A 564 12.18 9.53 7.35
C HIS A 564 12.25 10.65 8.39
N TYR A 565 11.27 10.70 9.30
CA TYR A 565 11.12 11.76 10.29
C TYR A 565 11.07 11.20 11.73
N PRO A 566 12.18 10.64 12.23
CA PRO A 566 12.28 10.14 13.59
C PRO A 566 12.17 11.26 14.64
N PRO A 567 11.87 10.92 15.91
CA PRO A 567 11.96 11.89 16.99
C PRO A 567 13.36 12.49 17.08
N LYS A 568 13.45 13.75 17.55
CA LYS A 568 14.73 14.47 17.69
C LYS A 568 15.24 14.54 19.11
N TYR A 569 14.34 14.53 20.09
CA TYR A 569 14.64 14.78 21.51
C TYR A 569 14.62 13.49 22.31
N GLY A 570 15.50 13.38 23.30
CA GLY A 570 15.46 12.28 24.26
C GLY A 570 14.33 12.41 25.26
N CYS A 571 13.93 11.29 25.87
CA CYS A 571 12.85 11.25 26.86
C CYS A 571 13.14 11.97 28.18
N ARG A 572 14.41 12.26 28.49
CA ARG A 572 14.85 12.87 29.76
C ARG A 572 15.60 14.20 29.61
N ALA A 573 15.94 14.58 28.38
CA ALA A 573 16.76 15.75 28.11
C ALA A 573 16.10 16.62 27.05
N ASN A 574 16.07 17.94 27.29
CA ASN A 574 15.67 18.93 26.27
C ASN A 574 16.76 19.15 25.21
N SER A 575 17.53 18.11 24.90
CA SER A 575 18.60 18.12 23.92
C SER A 575 18.32 17.13 22.80
N THR A 576 18.85 17.44 21.62
CA THR A 576 18.78 16.54 20.47
C THR A 576 19.71 15.35 20.68
N ILE A 577 19.24 14.15 20.35
CA ILE A 577 20.01 12.90 20.51
C ILE A 577 20.13 12.20 19.15
N ASP A 578 21.33 11.71 18.85
CA ASP A 578 21.51 10.73 17.78
C ASP A 578 21.23 9.33 18.33
N PHE A 579 20.04 8.82 18.03
CA PHE A 579 19.60 7.50 18.47
C PHE A 579 20.47 6.35 17.93
N THR A 580 21.22 6.54 16.84
CA THR A 580 22.09 5.49 16.29
C THR A 580 23.31 5.21 17.17
N SER A 581 23.67 6.15 18.05
CA SER A 581 24.70 5.96 19.07
C SER A 581 24.22 5.13 20.26
N LEU A 582 22.91 5.07 20.49
CA LEU A 582 22.29 4.39 21.63
C LEU A 582 21.79 2.98 21.29
N PHE A 583 21.39 2.76 20.03
CA PHE A 583 20.78 1.51 19.58
C PHE A 583 21.61 0.89 18.45
N HIS A 584 22.36 -0.18 18.76
CA HIS A 584 23.25 -0.85 17.80
C HIS A 584 22.54 -1.38 16.55
N HIS A 585 21.29 -1.82 16.71
CA HIS A 585 20.40 -2.31 15.64
C HIS A 585 19.70 -1.15 14.89
N MET A 586 20.17 0.08 15.02
CA MET A 586 19.70 1.24 14.27
C MET A 586 20.85 1.95 13.59
N LYS A 587 20.62 2.36 12.34
CA LYS A 587 21.55 3.21 11.58
C LYS A 587 20.79 4.29 10.84
N HIS A 588 21.50 5.38 10.52
CA HIS A 588 20.97 6.36 9.60
C HIS A 588 20.75 5.73 8.22
N CYS A 589 19.66 6.14 7.56
CA CYS A 589 19.33 5.63 6.24
C CYS A 589 20.32 6.13 5.17
N GLU A 590 20.47 5.34 4.13
CA GLU A 590 21.32 5.61 2.97
C GLU A 590 20.84 6.80 2.14
N ASP A 591 19.54 7.05 2.16
CA ASP A 591 18.82 7.95 1.26
C ASP A 591 18.11 9.11 1.97
N VAL A 592 18.00 9.04 3.30
CA VAL A 592 17.55 10.12 4.16
C VAL A 592 18.51 10.22 5.34
N ASN A 593 19.43 11.17 5.29
CA ASN A 593 20.52 11.31 6.27
C ASN A 593 20.03 11.38 7.72
N SER A 594 18.92 12.07 7.97
CA SER A 594 18.31 12.18 9.31
C SER A 594 17.38 11.02 9.67
N GLY A 595 17.07 10.15 8.70
CA GLY A 595 16.16 9.04 8.89
C GLY A 595 16.82 7.87 9.61
N LEU A 596 16.01 6.96 10.14
CA LEU A 596 16.47 5.77 10.86
C LEU A 596 15.97 4.49 10.18
N ARG A 597 16.83 3.48 10.15
CA ARG A 597 16.50 2.14 9.67
C ARG A 597 17.02 1.10 10.66
N LEU A 598 16.25 0.02 10.82
CA LEU A 598 16.68 -1.13 11.60
C LEU A 598 17.69 -1.96 10.81
N VAL A 599 18.73 -2.41 11.48
CA VAL A 599 19.74 -3.34 10.97
C VAL A 599 19.87 -4.50 11.93
N ASN A 600 20.21 -5.68 11.43
CA ASN A 600 20.49 -6.84 12.28
C ASN A 600 21.87 -6.75 12.92
#